data_AF-A0A2A2M5J7-F1
#
_entry.id   AF-A0A2A2M5J7-F1
#
_cell.length_a   1.000
_cell.length_b   1.000
_cell.length_c   1.000
_cell.angle_alpha   90.00
_cell.angle_beta   90.00
_cell.angle_gamma   90.00
#
_symmetry.space_group_name_H-M   'P 1'
#
loop_
_entity.id
_entity.type
_entity.pdbx_description
1 polymer ?
#
loop_
_entity_poly.entity_id
_entity_poly.type
_entity_poly.pdbx_seq_one_letter_code
_entity_poly.pdbx_strand_id
1 'polypeptide(L)'
;MLASQRLRIGQATFVCALSGAEVPTVPEPHGQWLLLGDRQGPLAWFGLDDHLRDDAQDLVTACKARGWSTLLLSGDSSPMVAQVAAQLGIDQAAKGARC
;
A
#
# COMPACT_ATOMS: atom_id res chain seq x y z
N MET A 1 -18.48 31.65 -3.99
CA MET A 1 -18.83 30.34 -3.40
C MET A 1 -17.98 29.29 -4.08
N LEU A 2 -17.18 28.52 -3.33
CA LEU A 2 -16.52 27.35 -3.90
C LEU A 2 -17.58 26.24 -4.01
N ALA A 3 -17.79 25.70 -5.21
CA ALA A 3 -18.71 24.59 -5.40
C ALA A 3 -18.18 23.36 -4.64
N SER A 4 -19.04 22.69 -3.86
CA SER A 4 -18.69 21.43 -3.20
C SER A 4 -18.59 20.33 -4.26
N GLN A 5 -17.37 19.91 -4.62
CA GLN A 5 -17.15 18.80 -5.53
C GLN A 5 -17.00 17.48 -4.75
N ARG A 6 -17.72 16.44 -5.18
CA ARG A 6 -17.61 15.10 -4.58
C ARG A 6 -16.45 14.36 -5.24
N LEU A 7 -15.46 13.99 -4.42
CA LEU A 7 -14.30 13.21 -4.83
C LEU A 7 -14.34 11.82 -4.18
N ARG A 8 -13.70 10.84 -4.82
CA ARG A 8 -13.33 9.54 -4.24
C ARG A 8 -11.83 9.30 -4.47
N ILE A 9 -11.16 8.78 -3.45
CA ILE A 9 -9.79 8.27 -3.54
C ILE A 9 -9.75 6.84 -3.02
N GLY A 10 -9.00 5.97 -3.68
CA GLY A 10 -8.83 4.57 -3.24
C GLY A 10 -8.66 3.58 -4.38
N GLN A 11 -9.23 2.39 -4.20
CA GLN A 11 -9.28 1.35 -5.23
C GLN A 11 -9.94 1.86 -6.52
N ALA A 12 -9.34 1.57 -7.66
CA ALA A 12 -9.74 2.14 -8.94
C ALA A 12 -11.22 1.86 -9.29
N THR A 13 -11.68 0.64 -9.02
CA THR A 13 -13.09 0.25 -9.24
C THR A 13 -14.06 1.04 -8.36
N PHE A 14 -13.71 1.30 -7.10
CA PHE A 14 -14.51 2.12 -6.19
C PHE A 14 -14.60 3.59 -6.65
N VAL A 15 -13.51 4.12 -7.19
CA VAL A 15 -13.41 5.49 -7.68
C VAL A 15 -14.17 5.65 -8.99
N CYS A 16 -13.92 4.79 -9.98
CA CYS A 16 -14.60 4.80 -11.27
C CYS A 16 -16.12 4.53 -11.16
N ALA A 17 -16.57 3.82 -10.12
CA ALA A 17 -18.00 3.68 -9.82
C ALA A 17 -18.70 5.02 -9.49
N LEU A 18 -17.98 6.14 -9.31
CA LEU A 18 -18.59 7.47 -9.11
C LEU A 18 -19.06 8.12 -10.42
N SER A 19 -18.32 7.91 -11.51
CA SER A 19 -18.60 8.47 -12.83
C SER A 19 -19.14 7.44 -13.83
N GLY A 20 -18.95 6.14 -13.55
CA GLY A 20 -19.21 5.07 -14.51
C GLY A 20 -18.13 4.91 -15.59
N ALA A 21 -16.99 5.61 -15.44
CA ALA A 21 -15.87 5.49 -16.37
C ALA A 21 -15.18 4.12 -16.27
N GLU A 22 -14.47 3.73 -17.32
CA GLU A 22 -13.58 2.57 -17.25
C GLU A 22 -12.39 2.85 -16.32
N VAL A 23 -11.84 1.78 -15.75
CA VAL A 23 -10.63 1.87 -14.92
C VAL A 23 -9.44 2.16 -15.83
N PRO A 24 -8.72 3.29 -15.64
CA PRO A 24 -7.55 3.58 -16.44
C PRO A 24 -6.44 2.55 -16.14
N THR A 25 -5.52 2.37 -17.08
CA THR A 25 -4.33 1.56 -16.84
C THR A 25 -3.49 2.17 -15.72
N VAL A 26 -2.97 1.33 -14.83
CA VAL A 26 -2.02 1.78 -13.79
C VAL A 26 -0.71 2.24 -14.45
N PRO A 27 -0.04 3.30 -13.94
CA PRO A 27 1.16 3.83 -14.56
C PRO A 27 2.32 2.82 -14.59
N GLU A 28 2.51 2.08 -13.49
CA GLU A 28 3.53 1.04 -13.38
C GLU A 28 2.96 -0.23 -12.74
N PRO A 29 3.44 -1.43 -13.13
CA PRO A 29 2.91 -2.69 -12.59
C PRO A 29 3.29 -2.93 -11.11
N HIS A 30 4.32 -2.24 -10.64
CA HIS A 30 4.88 -2.40 -9.30
C HIS A 30 4.49 -1.19 -8.44
N GLY A 31 4.38 -1.40 -7.13
CA GLY A 31 3.97 -0.38 -6.18
C GLY A 31 2.48 -0.41 -5.86
N GLN A 32 2.10 0.41 -4.88
CA GLN A 32 0.72 0.53 -4.41
C GLN A 32 0.12 1.83 -4.98
N TRP A 33 -0.97 1.71 -5.74
CA TRP A 33 -1.58 2.82 -6.47
C TRP A 33 -3.00 3.10 -5.97
N LEU A 34 -3.29 4.37 -5.70
CA LEU A 34 -4.65 4.87 -5.44
C LEU A 34 -5.11 5.76 -6.58
N LEU A 35 -6.36 5.60 -7.00
CA LEU A 35 -6.98 6.47 -8.00
C LEU A 35 -7.73 7.60 -7.29
N LEU A 36 -7.64 8.82 -7.79
CA LEU A 36 -8.53 9.93 -7.46
C LEU A 36 -9.48 10.16 -8.64
N GLY A 37 -10.75 10.40 -8.34
CA GLY A 37 -11.75 10.71 -9.36
C GLY A 37 -12.96 11.45 -8.80
N ASP A 38 -13.75 11.98 -9.71
CA ASP A 38 -14.98 12.70 -9.42
C ASP A 38 -16.16 12.14 -10.26
N ARG A 39 -17.25 12.90 -10.40
CA ARG A 39 -18.39 12.49 -11.23
C ARG A 39 -18.12 12.54 -12.74
N GLN A 40 -17.10 13.27 -13.17
CA GLN A 40 -16.70 13.39 -14.58
C GLN A 40 -15.74 12.26 -14.97
N GLY A 41 -14.91 11.78 -14.05
CA GLY A 41 -13.97 10.70 -14.36
C GLY A 41 -12.82 10.54 -13.38
N PRO A 42 -11.90 9.62 -13.69
CA PRO A 42 -10.59 9.56 -13.05
C PRO A 42 -9.80 10.85 -13.32
N LEU A 43 -9.06 11.31 -12.31
CA LEU A 43 -8.30 12.56 -12.33
C LEU A 43 -6.79 12.32 -12.22
N ALA A 44 -6.36 11.45 -11.30
CA ALA A 44 -4.95 11.20 -11.06
C ALA A 44 -4.69 9.87 -10.36
N TRP A 45 -3.53 9.28 -10.62
CA TRP A 45 -2.96 8.19 -9.84
C TRP A 45 -2.02 8.74 -8.77
N PHE A 46 -2.11 8.18 -7.57
CA PHE A 46 -1.20 8.42 -6.46
C PHE A 46 -0.43 7.13 -6.18
N GLY A 47 0.89 7.17 -6.36
CA GLY A 47 1.78 6.10 -5.90
C GLY A 47 2.04 6.27 -4.41
N LEU A 48 1.88 5.19 -3.66
CA LEU A 48 2.27 5.11 -2.26
C LEU A 48 3.65 4.46 -2.20
N ASP A 49 4.58 5.17 -1.59
CA ASP A 49 5.92 4.69 -1.30
C ASP A 49 6.05 4.49 0.21
N ASP A 50 6.00 3.23 0.63
CA ASP A 50 6.26 2.86 2.01
C ASP A 50 7.77 2.73 2.20
N HIS A 51 8.39 3.84 2.58
CA HIS A 51 9.78 3.80 3.01
C HIS A 51 9.89 3.07 4.35
N LEU A 52 10.80 2.10 4.40
CA LEU A 52 11.20 1.51 5.65
C LEU A 52 11.84 2.58 6.52
N ARG A 53 11.55 2.51 7.82
CA ARG A 53 12.24 3.35 8.80
C ARG A 53 13.72 3.01 8.80
N ASP A 54 14.57 4.03 8.86
CA ASP A 54 16.03 3.87 8.76
C ASP A 54 16.59 2.89 9.82
N ASP A 55 15.96 2.79 11.00
CA ASP A 55 16.37 1.93 12.11
C ASP A 55 15.78 0.50 12.05
N ALA A 56 14.94 0.19 11.06
CA ALA A 56 14.24 -1.10 10.99
C ALA A 56 15.22 -2.28 10.82
N GLN A 57 16.26 -2.09 10.00
CA GLN A 57 17.28 -3.12 9.78
C GLN A 57 18.06 -3.42 11.06
N ASP A 58 18.48 -2.38 11.77
CA ASP A 58 19.24 -2.49 13.00
C ASP A 58 18.42 -3.18 14.08
N LEU A 59 17.13 -2.85 14.19
CA LEU A 59 16.22 -3.49 15.13
C LEU A 59 16.08 -5.00 14.87
N VAL A 60 15.79 -5.39 13.62
CA VAL A 60 15.63 -6.81 13.26
C VAL A 60 16.93 -7.57 13.50
N THR A 61 18.07 -6.99 13.15
CA THR A 61 19.40 -7.56 13.40
C THR A 61 19.65 -7.75 14.90
N ALA A 62 19.32 -6.74 15.73
CA ALA A 62 19.49 -6.79 17.17
C ALA A 62 18.58 -7.85 17.83
N CYS A 63 17.37 -8.07 17.32
CA CYS A 63 16.47 -9.15 17.74
C CYS A 63 17.08 -10.52 17.44
N LYS A 64 17.59 -10.70 16.21
CA LYS A 64 18.24 -11.96 15.80
C LYS A 64 19.50 -12.27 16.60
N ALA A 65 20.32 -11.27 16.88
CA ALA A 65 21.50 -11.43 17.73
C ALA A 65 21.16 -11.90 19.16
N ARG A 66 19.93 -11.67 19.62
CA ARG A 66 19.40 -12.17 20.91
C ARG A 66 18.76 -13.56 20.80
N GLY A 67 18.74 -14.16 19.61
CA GLY A 67 18.08 -15.44 19.35
C GLY A 67 16.56 -15.34 19.25
N TRP A 68 16.00 -14.13 19.05
CA TRP A 68 14.56 -13.95 18.89
C TRP A 68 14.13 -14.22 17.45
N SER A 69 13.00 -14.90 17.28
CA SER A 69 12.35 -15.06 15.99
C SER A 69 11.47 -13.85 15.67
N THR A 70 11.47 -13.43 14.40
CA THR A 70 10.79 -12.23 13.92
C THR A 70 9.64 -12.61 12.98
N LEU A 71 8.47 -12.02 13.20
CA LEU A 71 7.26 -12.20 12.40
C LEU A 71 6.71 -10.83 11.99
N LEU A 72 6.50 -10.65 10.68
CA LEU A 72 5.78 -9.51 10.12
C LEU A 72 4.30 -9.87 9.97
N LEU A 73 3.44 -9.16 10.70
CA LEU A 73 1.99 -9.24 10.56
C LEU A 73 1.50 -7.99 9.84
N SER A 74 0.84 -8.15 8.69
CA SER A 74 0.27 -7.03 7.96
C SER A 74 -1.17 -7.30 7.54
N GLY A 75 -2.00 -6.26 7.64
CA GLY A 75 -3.34 -6.23 7.05
C GLY A 75 -3.30 -6.01 5.52
N ASP A 76 -2.16 -5.64 4.97
CA ASP A 76 -1.97 -5.48 3.53
C ASP A 76 -1.89 -6.85 2.82
N SER A 77 -2.69 -7.02 1.77
CA SER A 77 -2.68 -8.21 0.92
C SER A 77 -1.68 -8.11 -0.24
N SER A 78 -1.08 -6.93 -0.45
CA SER A 78 -0.17 -6.65 -1.54
C SER A 78 1.11 -7.50 -1.51
N PRO A 79 1.87 -7.54 -2.61
CA PRO A 79 3.21 -8.14 -2.63
C PRO A 79 4.23 -7.44 -1.73
N MET A 80 3.97 -6.19 -1.30
CA MET A 80 4.91 -5.36 -0.55
C MET A 80 5.36 -6.02 0.76
N VAL A 81 4.44 -6.69 1.47
CA VAL A 81 4.73 -7.38 2.73
C VAL A 81 5.88 -8.40 2.59
N ALA A 82 5.90 -9.15 1.48
CA ALA A 82 6.93 -10.15 1.23
C ALA A 82 8.27 -9.48 0.88
N GLN A 83 8.25 -8.37 0.14
CA GLN A 83 9.45 -7.61 -0.21
C GLN A 83 10.09 -6.98 1.03
N VAL A 84 9.29 -6.36 1.90
CA VAL A 84 9.75 -5.79 3.17
C VAL A 84 10.34 -6.86 4.08
N ALA A 85 9.67 -8.00 4.23
CA ALA A 85 10.18 -9.10 5.04
C ALA A 85 11.52 -9.61 4.50
N ALA A 86 11.65 -9.75 3.18
CA ALA A 86 12.91 -10.15 2.55
C ALA A 86 14.02 -9.10 2.73
N GLN A 87 13.70 -7.82 2.56
CA GLN A 87 14.65 -6.70 2.70
C GLN A 87 15.20 -6.59 4.12
N LEU A 88 14.34 -6.73 5.13
CA LEU A 88 14.75 -6.67 6.54
C LEU A 88 15.30 -7.99 7.08
N GLY A 89 15.14 -9.08 6.32
CA GLY A 89 15.48 -10.42 6.74
C GLY A 89 14.56 -10.95 7.84
N ILE A 90 13.28 -10.65 7.84
CA ILE A 90 12.31 -11.18 8.82
C ILE A 90 12.06 -12.67 8.55
N ASP A 91 11.99 -13.50 9.60
CA ASP A 91 11.91 -14.97 9.46
C ASP A 91 10.56 -15.45 8.90
N GLN A 92 9.48 -14.75 9.24
CA GLN A 92 8.12 -15.09 8.79
C GLN A 92 7.32 -13.84 8.42
N ALA A 93 6.44 -13.97 7.43
CA ALA A 93 5.50 -12.92 7.06
C ALA A 93 4.10 -13.51 6.89
N ALA A 94 3.09 -12.90 7.51
CA ALA A 94 1.70 -13.27 7.36
C ALA A 94 0.84 -12.08 6.93
N LYS A 95 -0.07 -12.34 5.98
CA LYS A 95 -1.01 -11.37 5.42
C LYS A 95 -2.39 -11.53 6.06
N GLY A 96 -3.17 -10.45 6.07
CA GLY A 96 -4.57 -10.48 6.49
C GLY A 96 -4.79 -10.55 8.00
N ALA A 97 -3.78 -10.19 8.80
CA ALA A 97 -3.98 -9.98 10.23
C ALA A 97 -4.99 -8.84 10.42
N ARG A 98 -6.14 -9.14 11.02
CA ARG A 98 -7.13 -8.13 11.42
C ARG A 98 -6.85 -7.77 12.87
N CYS A 99 -6.50 -6.51 13.10
CA CYS A 99 -6.52 -5.89 14.43
C CYS A 99 -7.97 -5.57 14.86
#